data_AF-A0A8I2K6S0-F1
#
_entry.id   AF-A0A8I2K6S0-F1
#
_cell.length_a   1.000
_cell.length_b   1.000
_cell.length_c   1.000
_cell.angle_alpha   90.00
_cell.angle_beta   90.00
_cell.angle_gamma   90.00
#
_symmetry.space_group_name_H-M   'P 1'
#
loop_
_entity.id
_entity.type
_entity.pdbx_description
1 polymer ?
#
loop_
_entity_poly.entity_id
_entity_poly.type
_entity_poly.pdbx_seq_one_letter_code
_entity_poly.pdbx_strand_id
1 'polypeptide(L)'
;MNQNILRNTFYFVLLFCILVSSNCQQEQKKLKKETTKQNVFIDDFDTDHDNYYARLHQPRFVSHGYGIYFNNAKVKLSRVAVSEADSALRIEYEIPPLYDWGNWFSIRCELATEKSSPFSGIDSALDLKDYNGLKLNLKVEEPSNGILRITIADVVNLGKRSDDELWWFDFKNGVLAGPTGEWQTLTLPFNKFYESYGAGTRHNDSKLNLSKIIAYEINIVSKGKTHLKGTIVLNSLVTY
;
A
#
# COMPACT_ATOMS: atom_id res chain seq x y z
N MET A 1 -13.33 75.21 -7.33
CA MET A 1 -12.74 73.87 -7.07
C MET A 1 -13.68 72.83 -7.69
N ASN A 2 -13.20 72.04 -8.66
CA ASN A 2 -14.04 71.42 -9.69
C ASN A 2 -14.66 70.10 -9.21
N GLN A 3 -15.98 70.05 -9.02
CA GLN A 3 -16.72 68.88 -8.50
C GLN A 3 -16.49 67.59 -9.32
N ASN A 4 -16.11 67.73 -10.60
CA ASN A 4 -15.79 66.60 -11.47
C ASN A 4 -14.49 65.87 -11.07
N ILE A 5 -13.52 66.55 -10.45
CA ILE A 5 -12.27 65.93 -10.02
C ILE A 5 -12.52 65.03 -8.80
N LEU A 6 -13.26 65.53 -7.80
CA LEU A 6 -13.63 64.76 -6.60
C LEU A 6 -14.42 63.49 -6.95
N ARG A 7 -15.32 63.58 -7.92
CA ARG A 7 -16.15 62.46 -8.35
C ARG A 7 -15.32 61.38 -9.08
N ASN A 8 -14.40 61.78 -9.96
CA ASN A 8 -13.51 60.85 -10.65
C ASN A 8 -12.52 60.16 -9.70
N THR A 9 -11.97 60.90 -8.72
CA THR A 9 -11.09 60.31 -7.70
C THR A 9 -11.85 59.29 -6.85
N PHE A 10 -13.10 59.56 -6.48
CA PHE A 10 -13.91 58.63 -5.70
C PHE A 10 -14.20 57.32 -6.44
N TYR A 11 -14.54 57.39 -7.73
CA TYR A 11 -14.73 56.19 -8.56
C TYR A 11 -13.44 55.38 -8.71
N PHE A 12 -12.29 56.04 -8.85
CA PHE A 12 -11.01 55.34 -9.00
C PHE A 12 -10.62 54.58 -7.73
N VAL A 13 -10.81 55.18 -6.55
CA VAL A 13 -10.55 54.54 -5.26
C VAL A 13 -11.52 53.38 -5.03
N LEU A 14 -12.81 53.54 -5.36
CA LEU A 14 -13.79 52.47 -5.20
C LEU A 14 -13.49 51.28 -6.12
N LEU A 15 -13.13 51.53 -7.38
CA LEU A 15 -12.78 50.48 -8.34
C LEU A 15 -11.50 49.74 -7.91
N PHE A 16 -10.50 50.47 -7.40
CA PHE A 16 -9.27 49.87 -6.88
C PHE A 16 -9.53 48.98 -5.66
N CYS A 17 -10.38 49.41 -4.71
CA CYS A 17 -10.76 48.60 -3.56
C CYS A 17 -11.52 47.32 -3.96
N ILE A 18 -12.39 47.39 -4.97
CA ILE A 18 -13.11 46.21 -5.49
C ILE A 18 -12.13 45.23 -6.17
N LEU A 19 -11.17 45.73 -6.95
CA LEU A 19 -10.17 44.88 -7.60
C LEU A 19 -9.24 44.19 -6.59
N VAL A 20 -8.77 44.92 -5.57
CA VAL A 20 -7.91 44.36 -4.50
C VAL A 20 -8.66 43.33 -3.67
N SER A 21 -9.92 43.59 -3.30
CA SER A 21 -10.73 42.63 -2.55
C SER A 21 -11.06 41.36 -3.36
N SER A 22 -11.29 41.49 -4.67
CA SER A 22 -11.54 40.35 -5.56
C SER A 22 -10.30 39.46 -5.69
N ASN A 23 -9.11 40.06 -5.88
CA ASN A 23 -7.85 39.31 -5.93
C ASN A 23 -7.53 38.63 -4.59
N CYS A 24 -7.76 39.31 -3.47
CA CYS A 24 -7.56 38.74 -2.14
C CYS A 24 -8.50 37.55 -1.88
N GLN A 25 -9.75 37.62 -2.32
CA GLN A 25 -10.68 36.48 -2.25
C GLN A 25 -10.29 35.33 -3.19
N GLN A 26 -9.73 35.61 -4.36
CA GLN A 26 -9.23 34.58 -5.27
C GLN A 26 -7.99 33.88 -4.71
N GLU A 27 -7.04 34.62 -4.13
CA GLU A 27 -5.87 34.04 -3.45
C GLU A 27 -6.28 33.24 -2.22
N GLN A 28 -7.22 33.72 -1.40
CA GLN A 28 -7.74 32.96 -0.27
C GLN A 28 -8.49 31.68 -0.71
N LYS A 29 -9.19 31.71 -1.85
CA LYS A 29 -9.78 30.49 -2.45
C LYS A 29 -8.72 29.54 -3.01
N LYS A 30 -7.59 30.06 -3.49
CA LYS A 30 -6.45 29.28 -3.97
C LYS A 30 -5.69 28.62 -2.81
N LEU A 31 -5.45 29.37 -1.73
CA LEU A 31 -4.86 28.90 -0.46
C LEU A 31 -5.77 27.93 0.31
N LYS A 32 -7.11 28.09 0.27
CA LYS A 32 -8.04 27.11 0.84
C LYS A 32 -8.13 25.79 0.07
N LYS A 33 -7.53 25.70 -1.13
CA LYS A 33 -7.54 24.49 -1.96
C LYS A 33 -6.25 23.67 -1.87
N GLU A 34 -5.21 24.20 -1.22
CA GLU A 34 -4.04 23.43 -0.78
C GLU A 34 -4.30 22.89 0.64
N THR A 35 -5.34 22.07 0.78
CA THR A 35 -5.37 21.13 1.89
C THR A 35 -4.27 20.12 1.57
N THR A 36 -3.11 20.22 2.21
CA THR A 36 -2.07 19.19 2.13
C THR A 36 -2.75 17.88 2.52
N LYS A 37 -3.03 17.02 1.54
CA LYS A 37 -3.74 15.77 1.78
C LYS A 37 -2.85 14.95 2.70
N GLN A 38 -3.33 14.66 3.91
CA GLN A 38 -2.57 13.84 4.84
C GLN A 38 -2.41 12.44 4.24
N ASN A 39 -1.20 11.89 4.36
CA ASN A 39 -0.94 10.51 3.97
C ASN A 39 -1.85 9.59 4.77
N VAL A 40 -2.39 8.57 4.10
CA VAL A 40 -3.21 7.54 4.73
C VAL A 40 -2.31 6.39 5.14
N PHE A 41 -2.42 5.99 6.40
CA PHE A 41 -1.83 4.76 6.90
C PHE A 41 -2.69 3.58 6.43
N ILE A 42 -2.07 2.65 5.72
CA ILE A 42 -2.72 1.42 5.25
C ILE A 42 -2.52 0.31 6.28
N ASP A 43 -1.31 0.23 6.84
CA ASP A 43 -0.98 -0.72 7.90
C ASP A 43 0.20 -0.22 8.75
N ASP A 44 0.14 -0.50 10.05
CA ASP A 44 1.18 -0.22 11.04
C ASP A 44 1.85 -1.49 11.57
N PHE A 45 1.37 -2.67 11.17
CA PHE A 45 1.91 -3.96 11.58
C PHE A 45 1.98 -4.17 13.11
N ASP A 46 1.13 -3.48 13.88
CA ASP A 46 1.17 -3.46 15.36
C ASP A 46 0.38 -4.61 16.03
N THR A 47 -0.19 -5.52 15.24
CA THR A 47 -1.05 -6.59 15.77
C THR A 47 -0.24 -7.78 16.31
N ASP A 48 -0.70 -8.40 17.40
CA ASP A 48 -0.05 -9.60 17.93
C ASP A 48 -0.18 -10.77 16.93
N HIS A 49 0.95 -11.36 16.56
CA HIS A 49 1.03 -12.46 15.63
C HIS A 49 1.70 -13.67 16.29
N ASP A 50 0.98 -14.79 16.39
CA ASP A 50 1.55 -16.04 16.92
C ASP A 50 2.58 -16.63 15.95
N ASN A 51 3.45 -17.51 16.46
CA ASN A 51 4.39 -18.26 15.63
C ASN A 51 3.66 -19.26 14.72
N TYR A 52 3.66 -19.04 13.41
CA TYR A 52 2.99 -19.93 12.46
C TYR A 52 3.95 -20.93 11.81
N TYR A 53 3.77 -22.22 12.09
CA TYR A 53 4.36 -23.28 11.27
C TYR A 53 3.20 -23.98 10.56
N ALA A 54 3.09 -23.85 9.24
CA ALA A 54 2.18 -24.70 8.47
C ALA A 54 2.97 -25.51 7.42
N ARG A 55 2.48 -26.72 7.15
CA ARG A 55 2.92 -27.57 6.05
C ARG A 55 1.68 -27.79 5.18
N LEU A 56 1.79 -27.43 3.89
CA LEU A 56 0.85 -27.70 2.78
C LEU A 56 -0.59 -27.16 2.89
N HIS A 57 -0.98 -26.43 1.83
CA HIS A 57 -2.34 -26.29 1.25
C HIS A 57 -3.53 -25.85 2.11
N GLN A 58 -3.34 -25.16 3.24
CA GLN A 58 -4.48 -24.51 3.88
C GLN A 58 -4.17 -23.03 4.15
N PRO A 59 -4.94 -22.08 3.56
CA PRO A 59 -4.90 -20.71 4.02
C PRO A 59 -5.25 -20.73 5.51
N ARG A 60 -4.32 -20.31 6.35
CA ARG A 60 -4.62 -20.04 7.75
C ARG A 60 -5.01 -18.57 7.84
N PHE A 61 -6.29 -18.34 8.10
CA PHE A 61 -6.77 -17.04 8.53
C PHE A 61 -6.19 -16.80 9.92
N VAL A 62 -5.30 -15.82 10.03
CA VAL A 62 -4.91 -15.30 11.33
C VAL A 62 -6.10 -14.45 11.79
N SER A 63 -6.63 -14.73 12.98
CA SER A 63 -7.50 -13.76 13.65
C SER A 63 -6.76 -12.42 13.61
N HIS A 64 -7.43 -11.34 13.17
CA HIS A 64 -6.87 -9.99 12.93
C HIS A 64 -6.44 -9.63 11.49
N GLY A 65 -6.93 -10.33 10.47
CA GLY A 65 -7.00 -9.77 9.10
C GLY A 65 -5.91 -10.21 8.11
N TYR A 66 -4.91 -10.96 8.57
CA TYR A 66 -3.87 -11.52 7.71
C TYR A 66 -4.13 -12.98 7.30
N GLY A 67 -4.09 -13.25 5.99
CA GLY A 67 -4.03 -14.60 5.42
C GLY A 67 -2.62 -14.91 4.93
N ILE A 68 -2.03 -16.02 5.36
CA ILE A 68 -0.71 -16.45 4.88
C ILE A 68 -0.88 -17.57 3.86
N TYR A 69 -0.32 -17.39 2.66
CA TYR A 69 -0.36 -18.34 1.56
C TYR A 69 1.06 -18.74 1.19
N PHE A 70 1.36 -20.03 1.17
CA PHE A 70 2.70 -20.49 0.81
C PHE A 70 2.71 -21.94 0.35
N ASN A 71 3.80 -22.31 -0.31
CA ASN A 71 4.03 -23.68 -0.73
C ASN A 71 5.34 -24.21 -0.14
N ASN A 72 5.21 -25.01 0.93
CA ASN A 72 6.31 -25.59 1.71
C ASN A 72 7.36 -24.58 2.22
N ALA A 73 7.03 -23.29 2.30
CA ALA A 73 7.84 -22.33 3.03
C ALA A 73 7.65 -22.49 4.54
N LYS A 74 8.66 -22.13 5.32
CA LYS A 74 8.55 -21.88 6.76
C LYS A 74 8.54 -20.37 6.95
N VAL A 75 7.56 -19.83 7.65
CA VAL A 75 7.41 -18.40 7.86
C VAL A 75 7.03 -18.16 9.31
N LYS A 76 7.88 -17.49 10.09
CA LYS A 76 7.58 -17.11 11.46
C LYS A 76 7.36 -15.60 11.50
N LEU A 77 6.20 -15.22 12.02
CA LEU A 77 5.82 -13.84 12.26
C LEU A 77 6.01 -13.54 13.74
N SER A 78 6.54 -12.37 14.04
CA SER A 78 6.68 -11.89 15.42
C SER A 78 6.64 -10.38 15.45
N ARG A 79 6.11 -9.82 16.53
CA ARG A 79 6.15 -8.39 16.81
C ARG A 79 7.52 -8.01 17.39
N VAL A 80 8.08 -6.89 16.96
CA VAL A 80 9.31 -6.31 17.54
C VAL A 80 9.12 -4.84 17.84
N ALA A 81 9.61 -4.38 19.00
CA ALA A 81 9.56 -2.97 19.34
C ALA A 81 10.52 -2.16 18.45
N VAL A 82 10.01 -1.09 17.84
CA VAL A 82 10.80 -0.09 17.11
C VAL A 82 11.09 1.11 18.03
N SER A 83 10.14 1.44 18.90
CA SER A 83 10.28 2.43 19.97
C SER A 83 9.44 2.01 21.19
N GLU A 84 9.39 2.84 22.24
CA GLU A 84 8.52 2.59 23.39
C GLU A 84 7.02 2.55 23.04
N ALA A 85 6.62 3.17 21.92
CA ALA A 85 5.22 3.31 21.51
C ALA A 85 4.94 2.76 20.10
N ASP A 86 5.94 2.17 19.43
CA ASP A 86 5.82 1.72 18.04
C ASP A 86 6.39 0.31 17.89
N SER A 87 5.71 -0.53 17.11
CA SER A 87 6.13 -1.89 16.87
C SER A 87 6.02 -2.24 15.39
N ALA A 88 6.75 -3.29 15.00
CA ALA A 88 6.85 -3.72 13.62
C ALA A 88 6.66 -5.22 13.48
N LEU A 89 6.25 -5.64 12.29
CA LEU A 89 6.19 -7.05 11.92
C LEU A 89 7.57 -7.54 11.48
N ARG A 90 8.14 -8.44 12.27
CA ARG A 90 9.32 -9.22 11.91
C ARG A 90 8.90 -10.53 11.25
N ILE A 91 9.46 -10.79 10.07
CA ILE A 91 9.19 -11.95 9.23
C ILE A 91 10.49 -12.73 9.06
N GLU A 92 10.57 -13.90 9.68
CA GLU A 92 11.63 -14.88 9.44
C GLU A 92 11.12 -15.91 8.44
N TYR A 93 11.88 -16.20 7.39
CA TYR A 93 11.41 -17.10 6.35
C TYR A 93 12.50 -18.06 5.83
N GLU A 94 12.05 -19.21 5.38
CA GLU A 94 12.82 -20.22 4.66
C GLU A 94 11.94 -20.80 3.53
N ILE A 95 12.33 -20.57 2.27
CA ILE A 95 11.61 -21.02 1.08
C ILE A 95 12.45 -22.09 0.37
N PRO A 96 11.98 -23.34 0.27
CA PRO A 96 12.74 -24.39 -0.39
C PRO A 96 12.71 -24.27 -1.92
N PRO A 97 13.72 -24.82 -2.62
CA PRO A 97 13.85 -24.79 -4.08
C PRO A 97 12.91 -25.81 -4.74
N LEU A 98 11.60 -25.52 -4.78
CA LEU A 98 10.58 -26.47 -5.23
C LEU A 98 10.37 -26.51 -6.73
N TYR A 99 10.19 -25.34 -7.36
CA TYR A 99 9.82 -25.26 -8.77
C TYR A 99 10.91 -24.62 -9.61
N ASP A 100 11.03 -25.06 -10.87
CA ASP A 100 11.98 -24.51 -11.84
C ASP A 100 11.74 -23.03 -12.16
N TRP A 101 10.53 -22.53 -11.89
CA TRP A 101 10.14 -21.14 -12.09
C TRP A 101 10.17 -20.29 -10.81
N GLY A 102 10.42 -20.90 -9.64
CA GLY A 102 10.45 -20.19 -8.34
C GLY A 102 9.39 -20.67 -7.35
N ASN A 103 9.57 -20.29 -6.09
CA ASN A 103 8.63 -20.58 -5.00
C ASN A 103 8.38 -19.30 -4.19
N TRP A 104 7.32 -19.22 -3.40
CA TRP A 104 6.95 -18.00 -2.69
C TRP A 104 6.17 -18.26 -1.39
N PHE A 105 6.12 -17.23 -0.57
CA PHE A 105 5.02 -17.03 0.37
C PHE A 105 4.44 -15.62 0.20
N SER A 106 3.19 -15.48 0.61
CA SER A 106 2.43 -14.24 0.63
C SER A 106 1.80 -14.06 2.01
N ILE A 107 1.85 -12.85 2.54
CA ILE A 107 1.07 -12.39 3.70
C ILE A 107 0.09 -11.35 3.15
N ARG A 108 -1.19 -11.69 3.12
CA ARG A 108 -2.28 -10.88 2.58
C ARG A 108 -3.05 -10.23 3.71
N CYS A 109 -3.37 -8.94 3.60
CA CYS A 109 -4.28 -8.23 4.49
C CYS A 109 -5.53 -7.82 3.70
N GLU A 110 -6.72 -8.23 4.17
CA GLU A 110 -7.98 -7.77 3.59
C GLU A 110 -8.31 -6.38 4.16
N LEU A 111 -8.41 -5.38 3.28
CA LEU A 111 -8.75 -3.99 3.61
C LEU A 111 -10.26 -3.74 3.49
N ALA A 112 -10.95 -4.58 2.72
CA ALA A 112 -12.38 -4.53 2.52
C ALA A 112 -13.12 -5.14 3.71
N THR A 113 -14.17 -4.46 4.19
CA THR A 113 -15.15 -5.08 5.07
C THR A 113 -16.13 -5.91 4.24
N GLU A 114 -16.31 -7.18 4.60
CA GLU A 114 -17.38 -8.01 4.03
C GLU A 114 -18.72 -7.66 4.68
N LYS A 115 -19.80 -7.71 3.88
CA LYS A 115 -21.14 -7.83 4.47
C LYS A 115 -21.18 -9.09 5.35
N SER A 116 -22.06 -9.09 6.35
CA SER A 116 -22.24 -10.10 7.41
C SER A 116 -22.46 -11.58 6.97
N SER A 117 -22.26 -11.91 5.69
CA SER A 117 -22.19 -13.26 5.16
C SER A 117 -21.01 -13.41 4.18
N PRO A 118 -20.25 -14.52 4.22
CA PRO A 118 -19.12 -14.80 3.31
C PRO A 118 -19.52 -14.89 1.83
N PHE A 119 -20.82 -14.84 1.52
CA PHE A 119 -21.38 -14.85 0.17
C PHE A 119 -21.94 -13.48 -0.27
N SER A 120 -21.89 -12.46 0.58
CA SER A 120 -22.64 -11.20 0.38
C SER A 120 -21.85 -10.04 -0.22
N GLY A 121 -20.63 -10.30 -0.69
CA GLY A 121 -19.83 -9.33 -1.42
C GLY A 121 -19.10 -8.32 -0.53
N ILE A 122 -18.36 -7.43 -1.18
CA ILE A 122 -17.54 -6.39 -0.54
C ILE A 122 -18.39 -5.14 -0.31
N ASP A 123 -18.43 -4.67 0.95
CA ASP A 123 -19.22 -3.52 1.40
C ASP A 123 -18.51 -2.18 1.17
N SER A 124 -17.20 -2.19 1.37
CA SER A 124 -16.35 -1.01 1.22
C SER A 124 -14.97 -1.41 0.69
N ALA A 125 -14.37 -0.50 -0.07
CA ALA A 125 -13.02 -0.62 -0.58
C ALA A 125 -12.25 0.67 -0.27
N LEU A 126 -10.93 0.57 -0.15
CA LEU A 126 -10.05 1.70 0.10
C LEU A 126 -9.87 2.52 -1.18
N ASP A 127 -10.17 3.83 -1.10
CA ASP A 127 -10.00 4.77 -2.20
C ASP A 127 -8.63 5.46 -2.12
N LEU A 128 -7.74 5.08 -3.03
CA LEU A 128 -6.37 5.57 -3.17
C LEU A 128 -6.16 6.43 -4.44
N LYS A 129 -7.22 6.81 -5.16
CA LYS A 129 -7.11 7.42 -6.51
C LYS A 129 -6.38 8.76 -6.55
N ASP A 130 -6.29 9.45 -5.42
CA ASP A 130 -5.69 10.77 -5.31
C ASP A 130 -4.22 10.73 -4.83
N TYR A 131 -3.63 9.54 -4.65
CA TYR A 131 -2.24 9.37 -4.23
C TYR A 131 -1.36 8.88 -5.39
N ASN A 132 -0.06 9.14 -5.32
CA ASN A 132 0.88 8.75 -6.37
C ASN A 132 1.38 7.31 -6.19
N GLY A 133 1.36 6.81 -4.95
CA GLY A 133 1.81 5.46 -4.63
C GLY A 133 1.87 5.19 -3.15
N LEU A 134 2.65 4.16 -2.80
CA LEU A 134 2.86 3.70 -1.43
C LEU A 134 4.33 3.87 -1.00
N LYS A 135 4.55 4.03 0.30
CA LYS A 135 5.86 3.92 0.95
C LYS A 135 5.82 2.77 1.94
N LEU A 136 6.86 1.94 1.92
CA LEU A 136 7.06 0.83 2.85
C LEU A 136 8.37 1.04 3.60
N ASN A 137 8.32 1.05 4.93
CA ASN A 137 9.53 1.05 5.76
C ASN A 137 9.97 -0.39 6.03
N LEU A 138 11.17 -0.72 5.56
CA LEU A 138 11.78 -2.03 5.64
C LEU A 138 13.12 -1.94 6.38
N LYS A 139 13.43 -2.95 7.19
CA LYS A 139 14.78 -3.23 7.71
C LYS A 139 15.10 -4.68 7.39
N VAL A 140 16.31 -4.93 6.90
CA VAL A 140 16.81 -6.29 6.64
C VAL A 140 17.66 -6.72 7.83
N GLU A 141 17.35 -7.85 8.46
CA GLU A 141 18.13 -8.39 9.58
C GLU A 141 18.99 -9.58 9.17
N GLU A 142 18.46 -10.44 8.29
CA GLU A 142 19.22 -11.50 7.63
C GLU A 142 18.99 -11.38 6.12
N PRO A 143 20.01 -10.97 5.35
CA PRO A 143 19.88 -10.77 3.91
C PRO A 143 19.50 -12.05 3.16
N SER A 144 18.76 -11.87 2.06
CA SER A 144 18.48 -12.94 1.11
C SER A 144 18.54 -12.42 -0.34
N ASN A 145 18.73 -13.33 -1.29
CA ASN A 145 18.69 -13.03 -2.72
C ASN A 145 17.28 -13.15 -3.33
N GLY A 146 16.24 -13.14 -2.49
CA GLY A 146 14.86 -13.16 -2.93
C GLY A 146 14.41 -11.84 -3.56
N ILE A 147 13.21 -11.85 -4.13
CA ILE A 147 12.49 -10.65 -4.54
C ILE A 147 11.46 -10.32 -3.47
N LEU A 148 11.49 -9.08 -2.98
CA LEU A 148 10.35 -8.50 -2.29
C LEU A 148 9.35 -8.03 -3.35
N ARG A 149 8.12 -8.52 -3.26
CA ARG A 149 7.00 -8.12 -4.11
C ARG A 149 5.88 -7.60 -3.23
N ILE A 150 5.30 -6.48 -3.63
CA ILE A 150 4.03 -6.00 -3.07
C ILE A 150 2.95 -6.25 -4.09
N THR A 151 1.87 -6.88 -3.65
CA THR A 151 0.65 -7.05 -4.43
C THR A 151 -0.41 -6.12 -3.89
N ILE A 152 -1.18 -5.49 -4.77
CA ILE A 152 -2.45 -4.87 -4.40
C ILE A 152 -3.56 -5.59 -5.16
N ALA A 153 -4.69 -5.79 -4.49
CA ALA A 153 -5.87 -6.37 -5.09
C ALA A 153 -6.94 -5.30 -5.20
N ASP A 154 -7.46 -5.10 -6.41
CA ASP A 154 -8.65 -4.31 -6.65
C ASP A 154 -9.80 -5.20 -7.12
N VAL A 155 -11.00 -4.63 -7.24
CA VAL A 155 -12.16 -5.32 -7.78
C VAL A 155 -12.81 -4.57 -8.92
N VAL A 156 -13.15 -5.30 -9.97
CA VAL A 156 -13.90 -4.77 -11.11
C VAL A 156 -15.30 -4.33 -10.65
N ASN A 157 -15.99 -5.21 -9.91
CA ASN A 157 -17.36 -5.02 -9.44
C ASN A 157 -17.47 -5.16 -7.91
N LEU A 158 -17.82 -4.06 -7.24
CA LEU A 158 -18.19 -4.12 -5.82
C LEU A 158 -19.42 -5.04 -5.65
N GLY A 159 -19.41 -5.85 -4.60
CA GLY A 159 -20.47 -6.84 -4.34
C GLY A 159 -20.18 -8.27 -4.86
N LYS A 160 -19.08 -8.51 -5.59
CA LYS A 160 -18.63 -9.86 -5.96
C LYS A 160 -17.18 -10.09 -5.55
N ARG A 161 -16.97 -10.96 -4.55
CA ARG A 161 -15.63 -11.34 -4.06
C ARG A 161 -14.81 -12.13 -5.09
N SER A 162 -15.45 -12.67 -6.12
CA SER A 162 -14.78 -13.43 -7.19
C SER A 162 -14.09 -12.57 -8.24
N ASP A 163 -14.26 -11.23 -8.19
CA ASP A 163 -13.84 -10.31 -9.26
C ASP A 163 -12.56 -9.55 -8.88
N ASP A 164 -11.67 -10.20 -8.12
CA ASP A 164 -10.39 -9.61 -7.72
C ASP A 164 -9.33 -9.69 -8.81
N GLU A 165 -8.65 -8.56 -9.00
CA GLU A 165 -7.52 -8.36 -9.89
C GLU A 165 -6.27 -8.11 -9.06
N LEU A 166 -5.21 -8.87 -9.34
CA LEU A 166 -3.96 -8.76 -8.62
C LEU A 166 -2.95 -7.96 -9.44
N TRP A 167 -2.29 -7.00 -8.78
CA TRP A 167 -1.30 -6.11 -9.37
C TRP A 167 -0.01 -6.20 -8.60
N TRP A 168 1.09 -6.50 -9.29
CA TRP A 168 2.41 -6.70 -8.69
C TRP A 168 3.32 -5.49 -8.85
N PHE A 169 4.11 -5.26 -7.81
CA PHE A 169 5.28 -4.40 -7.82
C PHE A 169 6.48 -5.18 -7.29
N ASP A 170 7.50 -5.38 -8.14
CA ASP A 170 8.70 -6.14 -7.80
C ASP A 170 9.88 -5.21 -7.51
N PHE A 171 10.47 -5.34 -6.33
CA PHE A 171 11.74 -4.69 -6.01
C PHE A 171 12.91 -5.49 -6.61
N LYS A 172 13.18 -5.25 -7.90
CA LYS A 172 14.19 -5.98 -8.68
C LYS A 172 15.64 -5.69 -8.29
N ASN A 173 15.90 -4.62 -7.54
CA ASN A 173 17.24 -4.15 -7.19
C ASN A 173 17.84 -4.85 -5.95
N GLY A 174 17.34 -6.04 -5.59
CA GLY A 174 17.89 -6.81 -4.47
C GLY A 174 17.74 -6.11 -3.13
N VAL A 175 16.59 -5.48 -2.86
CA VAL A 175 16.35 -4.77 -1.58
C VAL A 175 16.50 -5.67 -0.36
N LEU A 176 16.25 -6.98 -0.52
CA LEU A 176 16.46 -8.01 0.51
C LEU A 176 17.93 -8.39 0.71
N ALA A 177 18.81 -8.02 -0.22
CA ALA A 177 20.27 -8.13 -0.13
C ALA A 177 20.93 -6.80 0.29
N GLY A 178 20.13 -5.79 0.63
CA GLY A 178 20.56 -4.45 1.01
C GLY A 178 21.26 -4.40 2.39
N PRO A 179 21.58 -3.19 2.88
CA PRO A 179 22.30 -3.01 4.14
C PRO A 179 21.53 -3.65 5.30
N THR A 180 22.23 -4.50 6.05
CA THR A 180 21.69 -5.17 7.23
C THR A 180 21.61 -4.21 8.41
N GLY A 181 20.49 -4.24 9.14
CA GLY A 181 20.30 -3.52 10.40
C GLY A 181 19.73 -2.10 10.26
N GLU A 182 19.78 -1.52 9.06
CA GLU A 182 19.34 -0.13 8.81
C GLU A 182 17.91 -0.07 8.25
N TRP A 183 17.17 0.95 8.67
CA TRP A 183 15.85 1.26 8.11
C TRP A 183 15.99 1.92 6.74
N GLN A 184 15.18 1.47 5.79
CA GLN A 184 15.05 2.03 4.46
C GLN A 184 13.57 2.27 4.14
N THR A 185 13.29 3.42 3.51
CA THR A 185 11.97 3.72 2.97
C THR A 185 11.93 3.37 1.48
N LEU A 186 11.15 2.35 1.15
CA LEU A 186 10.90 1.92 -0.21
C LEU A 186 9.71 2.68 -0.79
N THR A 187 9.80 3.08 -2.06
CA THR A 187 8.74 3.82 -2.76
C THR A 187 8.14 2.97 -3.88
N LEU A 188 6.82 2.88 -3.93
CA LEU A 188 6.03 2.07 -4.86
C LEU A 188 5.05 2.96 -5.64
N PRO A 189 5.47 3.58 -6.75
CA PRO A 189 4.56 4.37 -7.58
C PRO A 189 3.47 3.49 -8.20
N PHE A 190 2.20 3.91 -8.16
CA PHE A 190 1.10 3.10 -8.71
C PHE A 190 1.25 2.82 -10.20
N ASN A 191 1.82 3.75 -10.97
CA ASN A 191 2.07 3.58 -12.40
C ASN A 191 3.17 2.55 -12.75
N LYS A 192 3.81 1.94 -11.75
CA LYS A 192 4.80 0.87 -11.91
C LYS A 192 4.26 -0.50 -11.52
N PHE A 193 3.06 -0.58 -10.97
CA PHE A 193 2.37 -1.85 -10.78
C PHE A 193 2.00 -2.42 -12.15
N TYR A 194 2.07 -3.74 -12.26
CA TYR A 194 1.72 -4.47 -13.47
C TYR A 194 0.87 -5.68 -13.13
N GLU A 195 0.05 -6.10 -14.08
CA GLU A 195 -0.92 -7.16 -13.86
C GLU A 195 -0.26 -8.51 -13.56
N SER A 196 -0.81 -9.23 -12.59
CA SER A 196 -0.43 -10.57 -12.15
C SER A 196 -1.00 -11.66 -13.09
N TYR A 197 -0.58 -11.66 -14.37
CA TYR A 197 -1.10 -12.63 -15.34
C TYR A 197 -0.98 -14.09 -14.86
N GLY A 198 -2.11 -14.79 -14.76
CA GLY A 198 -2.17 -16.23 -14.49
C GLY A 198 -1.92 -16.67 -13.04
N ALA A 199 -1.81 -15.74 -12.09
CA ALA A 199 -1.44 -16.03 -10.70
C ALA A 199 -2.51 -15.66 -9.66
N GLY A 200 -3.79 -15.89 -10.01
CA GLY A 200 -4.91 -15.72 -9.09
C GLY A 200 -5.90 -14.62 -9.48
N THR A 201 -5.57 -13.75 -10.44
CA THR A 201 -6.51 -12.83 -11.09
C THR A 201 -7.67 -13.62 -11.70
N ARG A 202 -8.90 -13.37 -11.23
CA ARG A 202 -10.10 -14.12 -11.64
C ARG A 202 -10.91 -13.42 -12.73
N HIS A 203 -10.93 -12.10 -12.70
CA HIS A 203 -11.49 -11.22 -13.71
C HIS A 203 -10.43 -10.21 -14.15
N ASN A 204 -10.55 -9.65 -15.36
CA ASN A 204 -9.50 -8.79 -15.92
C ASN A 204 -10.11 -7.70 -16.80
N ASP A 205 -10.13 -6.46 -16.33
CA ASP A 205 -10.37 -5.22 -17.09
C ASP A 205 -9.04 -4.51 -17.46
N SER A 206 -7.93 -5.05 -16.97
CA SER A 206 -6.54 -4.65 -17.20
C SER A 206 -6.25 -3.21 -16.79
N LYS A 207 -6.98 -2.68 -15.80
CA LYS A 207 -6.81 -1.32 -15.28
C LYS A 207 -6.88 -1.30 -13.76
N LEU A 208 -5.72 -1.03 -13.15
CA LEU A 208 -5.64 -0.81 -11.71
C LEU A 208 -6.59 0.30 -11.26
N ASN A 209 -7.65 -0.09 -10.57
CA ASN A 209 -8.70 0.77 -10.07
C ASN A 209 -8.42 1.19 -8.63
N LEU A 210 -7.65 2.27 -8.49
CA LEU A 210 -7.26 2.81 -7.20
C LEU A 210 -8.43 3.24 -6.30
N SER A 211 -9.65 3.38 -6.83
CA SER A 211 -10.82 3.69 -6.00
C SER A 211 -11.48 2.47 -5.35
N LYS A 212 -10.97 1.26 -5.65
CA LYS A 212 -11.55 -0.01 -5.24
C LYS A 212 -10.50 -1.00 -4.75
N ILE A 213 -9.53 -0.55 -3.96
CA ILE A 213 -8.51 -1.44 -3.38
C ILE A 213 -9.12 -2.23 -2.22
N ILE A 214 -9.03 -3.56 -2.26
CA ILE A 214 -9.67 -4.45 -1.30
C ILE A 214 -8.68 -5.23 -0.45
N ALA A 215 -7.43 -5.36 -0.89
CA ALA A 215 -6.39 -6.03 -0.14
C ALA A 215 -5.01 -5.58 -0.60
N TYR A 216 -4.01 -5.86 0.21
CA TYR A 216 -2.62 -5.83 -0.20
C TYR A 216 -1.91 -7.11 0.27
N GLU A 217 -0.77 -7.43 -0.34
CA GLU A 217 0.04 -8.57 0.06
C GLU A 217 1.54 -8.26 0.05
N ILE A 218 2.24 -8.80 1.03
CA ILE A 218 3.69 -8.84 1.09
C ILE A 218 4.15 -10.23 0.65
N ASN A 219 4.91 -10.27 -0.44
CA ASN A 219 5.39 -11.50 -1.05
C ASN A 219 6.91 -11.55 -0.99
N ILE A 220 7.45 -12.71 -0.62
CA ILE A 220 8.86 -13.04 -0.86
C ILE A 220 8.91 -14.17 -1.87
N VAL A 221 9.61 -13.91 -2.98
CA VAL A 221 9.62 -14.78 -4.15
C VAL A 221 11.05 -15.22 -4.45
N SER A 222 11.23 -16.53 -4.61
CA SER A 222 12.48 -17.12 -5.12
C SER A 222 12.46 -17.19 -6.64
N LYS A 223 13.64 -17.06 -7.25
CA LYS A 223 13.83 -17.28 -8.68
C LYS A 223 14.29 -18.72 -8.90
N GLY A 224 13.52 -19.49 -9.67
CA GLY A 224 13.84 -20.87 -10.00
C GLY A 224 14.05 -21.77 -8.76
N LYS A 225 14.87 -22.81 -8.92
CA LYS A 225 15.23 -23.75 -7.85
C LYS A 225 16.27 -23.17 -6.88
N THR A 226 15.94 -22.02 -6.29
CA THR A 226 16.79 -21.36 -5.29
C THR A 226 16.19 -21.53 -3.90
N HIS A 227 17.01 -22.00 -2.97
CA HIS A 227 16.68 -21.97 -1.55
C HIS A 227 16.84 -20.54 -1.04
N LEU A 228 15.80 -19.97 -0.44
CA LEU A 228 15.87 -18.67 0.21
C LEU A 228 15.75 -18.84 1.71
N LYS A 229 16.56 -18.09 2.45
CA LYS A 229 16.38 -17.87 3.88
C LYS A 229 16.69 -16.42 4.18
N GLY A 230 15.94 -15.80 5.07
CA GLY A 230 16.21 -14.45 5.52
C GLY A 230 15.24 -13.97 6.57
N THR A 231 15.49 -12.76 7.03
CA THR A 231 14.70 -12.09 8.05
C THR A 231 14.58 -10.62 7.70
N ILE A 232 13.35 -10.11 7.70
CA ILE A 232 13.03 -8.70 7.50
C ILE A 232 12.12 -8.18 8.60
N VAL A 233 12.09 -6.86 8.77
CA VAL A 233 11.18 -6.15 9.66
C VAL A 233 10.48 -5.05 8.86
N LEU A 234 9.16 -4.97 8.98
CA LEU A 234 8.30 -4.01 8.29
C LEU A 234 7.57 -3.15 9.31
N ASN A 235 7.68 -1.82 9.20
CA ASN A 235 7.09 -0.90 10.17
C ASN A 235 5.78 -0.25 9.71
N SER A 236 5.71 0.16 8.45
CA SER A 236 4.51 0.87 7.98
C SER A 236 4.37 0.85 6.48
N LEU A 237 3.12 0.78 6.04
CA LEU A 237 2.70 0.97 4.66
C LEU A 237 1.78 2.19 4.58
N VAL A 238 2.22 3.24 3.90
CA VAL A 238 1.52 4.54 3.85
C VAL A 238 1.45 5.10 2.45
N THR A 239 0.47 5.95 2.15
CA THR A 239 0.41 6.66 0.86
C THR A 239 1.36 7.86 0.78
N TYR A 240 1.61 8.38 -0.43
CA TYR A 240 2.30 9.66 -0.67
C TYR A 240 1.86 10.33 -1.99
#